data_AF-A0A936PHP6-F1
#
_entry.id   AF-A0A936PHP6-F1
#
_cell.length_a   1.000
_cell.length_b   1.000
_cell.length_c   1.000
_cell.angle_alpha   90.00
_cell.angle_beta   90.00
_cell.angle_gamma   90.00
#
_symmetry.space_group_name_H-M   'P 1'
#
loop_
_entity.id
_entity.type
_entity.pdbx_description
1 polymer ?
#
loop_
_entity_poly.entity_id
_entity_poly.type
_entity_poly.pdbx_seq_one_letter_code
_entity_poly.pdbx_strand_id
1 'polypeptide(L)'
;MLVRRDAQRTNAYQNNKNILISDKAVIDTKPFLEIYADDVKCSHGATVGQLDTEALFYLRSRGIGMENARMLLMYAFAAEIVNRISIPQLRIRIDDLVKKRLRGELSICDQCVLHCNAREQKVAFEIDLSRI
;
A
#
# COMPACT_ATOMS: atom_id res chain seq x y z
N MET A 1 -5.56 17.91 -3.43
CA MET A 1 -5.82 18.63 -2.17
C MET A 1 -6.51 19.95 -2.51
N LEU A 2 -7.49 20.35 -1.70
CA LEU A 2 -8.21 21.62 -1.86
C LEU A 2 -7.91 22.55 -0.68
N VAL A 3 -7.62 23.81 -0.96
CA VAL A 3 -7.48 24.89 0.02
C VAL A 3 -8.47 25.99 -0.33
N ARG A 4 -9.48 26.17 0.53
CA ARG A 4 -10.55 27.16 0.35
C ARG A 4 -10.04 28.58 0.60
N ARG A 5 -10.76 29.58 0.08
CA ARG A 5 -10.41 31.01 0.21
C ARG A 5 -10.21 31.49 1.65
N ASP A 6 -10.98 30.93 2.58
CA ASP A 6 -10.95 31.21 4.01
C ASP A 6 -9.84 30.47 4.77
N ALA A 7 -9.16 29.50 4.14
CA ALA A 7 -8.15 28.64 4.75
C ALA A 7 -6.74 29.25 4.68
N GLN A 8 -6.60 30.51 5.08
CA GLN A 8 -5.30 31.19 5.19
C GLN A 8 -4.43 30.50 6.26
N ARG A 9 -3.11 30.64 6.11
CA ARG A 9 -2.04 30.01 6.90
C ARG A 9 -2.05 28.47 6.87
N THR A 10 -2.75 27.87 5.91
CA THR A 10 -2.70 26.42 5.71
C THR A 10 -1.27 25.98 5.43
N ASN A 11 -0.78 25.02 6.21
CA ASN A 11 0.49 24.33 5.96
C ASN A 11 0.21 22.85 5.68
N ALA A 12 0.45 22.41 4.46
CA ALA A 12 0.15 21.06 4.04
C ALA A 12 1.18 20.50 3.06
N TYR A 13 1.43 19.20 3.21
CA TYR A 13 2.35 18.47 2.36
C TYR A 13 1.75 17.13 1.95
N GLN A 14 1.85 16.80 0.67
CA GLN A 14 1.50 15.48 0.13
C GLN A 14 2.76 14.76 -0.34
N ASN A 15 2.97 13.52 0.12
CA ASN A 15 4.09 12.69 -0.30
C ASN A 15 3.58 11.35 -0.84
N ASN A 16 3.92 11.03 -2.09
CA ASN A 16 3.56 9.79 -2.74
C ASN A 16 4.84 9.07 -3.19
N LYS A 17 5.28 8.09 -2.40
CA LYS A 17 6.42 7.25 -2.74
C LYS A 17 5.91 5.94 -3.33
N ASN A 18 6.48 5.50 -4.43
CA ASN A 18 6.11 4.26 -5.13
C ASN A 18 7.35 3.44 -5.42
N ILE A 19 7.27 2.12 -5.22
CA ILE A 19 8.30 1.17 -5.61
C ILE A 19 7.68 0.16 -6.58
N LEU A 20 8.30 0.02 -7.76
CA LEU A 20 7.98 -1.01 -8.74
C LEU A 20 8.80 -2.28 -8.44
N ILE A 21 8.10 -3.40 -8.24
CA ILE A 21 8.71 -4.67 -7.79
C ILE A 21 9.04 -5.60 -8.97
N SER A 22 8.37 -5.41 -10.10
CA SER A 22 8.53 -6.23 -11.31
C SER A 22 8.54 -5.35 -12.56
N ASP A 23 9.12 -5.84 -13.65
CA ASP A 23 9.20 -5.11 -14.92
C ASP A 23 7.84 -4.85 -15.58
N LYS A 24 6.81 -5.61 -15.20
CA LYS A 24 5.43 -5.43 -15.66
C LYS A 24 4.61 -4.50 -14.75
N ALA A 25 5.18 -4.02 -13.64
CA ALA A 25 4.45 -3.18 -12.70
C ALA A 25 4.31 -1.76 -13.28
N VAL A 26 3.11 -1.21 -13.19
CA VAL A 26 2.79 0.14 -13.66
C VAL A 26 2.19 0.92 -12.49
N ILE A 27 2.54 2.21 -12.40
CA ILE A 27 1.94 3.14 -11.46
C ILE A 27 1.63 4.45 -12.18
N ASP A 28 0.39 4.91 -12.04
CA ASP A 28 -0.05 6.22 -12.47
C ASP A 28 -0.23 7.11 -11.24
N THR A 29 0.57 8.17 -11.15
CA THR A 29 0.47 9.14 -10.05
C THR A 29 0.30 10.55 -10.61
N LYS A 30 -0.79 11.20 -10.24
CA LYS A 30 -1.14 12.55 -10.68
C LYS A 30 -1.57 13.38 -9.46
N PRO A 31 -0.62 13.86 -8.65
CA PRO A 31 -0.97 14.70 -7.51
C PRO A 31 -1.49 16.05 -8.03
N PHE A 32 -2.59 16.53 -7.45
CA PHE A 32 -3.28 17.76 -7.88
C PHE A 32 -3.58 18.66 -6.68
N LEU A 33 -3.39 19.97 -6.86
CA LEU A 33 -3.65 21.00 -5.86
C LEU A 33 -4.60 22.05 -6.43
N GLU A 34 -5.59 22.42 -5.63
CA GLU A 34 -6.54 23.49 -5.92
C GLU A 34 -6.49 24.47 -4.75
N ILE A 35 -5.88 25.63 -4.96
CA ILE A 35 -5.55 26.58 -3.89
C ILE A 35 -6.19 27.93 -4.19
N TYR A 36 -7.04 28.39 -3.27
CA TYR A 36 -7.74 29.66 -3.37
C TYR A 36 -7.36 30.66 -2.27
N ALA A 37 -6.30 30.38 -1.51
CA ALA A 37 -5.80 31.23 -0.43
C ALA A 37 -4.34 31.64 -0.71
N ASP A 38 -3.99 32.89 -0.40
CA ASP A 38 -2.69 33.48 -0.75
C ASP A 38 -1.62 33.20 0.31
N ASP A 39 -1.96 33.31 1.60
CA ASP A 39 -1.02 33.09 2.70
C ASP A 39 -0.99 31.61 3.07
N VAL A 40 -0.40 30.74 2.22
CA VAL A 40 -0.34 29.30 2.48
C VAL A 40 1.02 28.69 2.13
N LYS A 41 1.33 27.56 2.76
CA LYS A 41 2.47 26.70 2.41
C LYS A 41 1.93 25.33 2.02
N CYS A 42 1.80 25.09 0.72
CA CYS A 42 1.33 23.82 0.20
C CYS A 42 2.36 23.25 -0.76
N SER A 43 2.73 21.98 -0.57
CA SER A 43 3.59 21.27 -1.51
C SER A 43 3.17 19.82 -1.70
N HIS A 44 3.54 19.26 -2.83
CA HIS A 44 3.36 17.85 -3.11
C HIS A 44 4.65 17.27 -3.70
N GLY A 45 4.87 15.98 -3.49
CA GLY A 45 5.98 15.25 -4.08
C GLY A 45 5.53 13.84 -4.44
N ALA A 46 5.96 13.38 -5.61
CA ALA A 46 5.79 12.01 -6.03
C ALA A 46 7.14 11.44 -6.49
N THR A 47 7.51 10.27 -6.00
CA THR A 47 8.72 9.55 -6.40
C THR A 47 8.35 8.15 -6.85
N VAL A 48 8.99 7.68 -7.91
CA VAL A 48 8.87 6.31 -8.40
C VAL A 48 10.28 5.74 -8.52
N GLY A 49 10.48 4.53 -8.00
CA GLY A 49 11.76 3.85 -8.08
C GLY A 49 11.62 2.33 -8.01
N GLN A 50 12.75 1.66 -7.94
CA GLN A 50 12.83 0.22 -7.72
C GLN A 50 13.49 -0.06 -6.37
N LEU A 51 13.60 -1.34 -6.00
CA LEU A 51 14.37 -1.72 -4.81
C LEU A 51 15.84 -1.32 -4.99
N ASP A 52 16.43 -0.78 -3.94
CA ASP A 52 17.84 -0.42 -3.89
C ASP A 52 18.72 -1.67 -4.10
N THR A 53 19.42 -1.69 -5.22
CA THR A 53 20.26 -2.83 -5.63
C THR A 53 21.53 -2.94 -4.79
N GLU A 54 22.05 -1.84 -4.26
CA GLU A 54 23.21 -1.82 -3.37
C GLU A 54 22.82 -2.35 -1.99
N ALA A 55 21.69 -1.89 -1.45
CA ALA A 55 21.15 -2.43 -0.20
C ALA A 55 20.80 -3.92 -0.33
N LEU A 56 20.24 -4.34 -1.47
CA LEU A 56 19.95 -5.73 -1.77
C LEU A 56 21.25 -6.56 -1.83
N PHE A 57 22.27 -6.08 -2.54
CA PHE A 57 23.58 -6.72 -2.61
C PHE A 57 24.21 -6.84 -1.22
N TYR A 58 24.16 -5.77 -0.42
CA TYR A 58 24.69 -5.75 0.94
C TYR A 58 24.03 -6.82 1.81
N LEU A 59 22.69 -6.89 1.84
CA LEU A 59 21.96 -7.92 2.59
C LEU A 59 22.35 -9.33 2.16
N ARG A 60 22.51 -9.54 0.84
CA ARG A 60 22.92 -10.84 0.30
C ARG A 60 24.36 -11.21 0.68
N SER A 61 25.28 -10.25 0.71
CA SER A 61 26.66 -10.51 1.14
C SER A 61 26.77 -10.94 2.61
N ARG A 62 25.74 -10.63 3.42
CA ARG A 62 25.59 -11.11 4.80
C ARG A 62 24.88 -12.47 4.92
N GLY A 63 24.68 -13.17 3.81
CA GLY A 63 24.08 -14.51 3.79
C GLY A 63 22.54 -14.52 3.77
N ILE A 64 21.88 -13.36 3.62
CA ILE A 64 20.43 -13.30 3.51
C ILE A 64 20.03 -13.73 2.09
N GLY A 65 19.15 -14.73 2.00
CA GLY A 65 18.62 -15.19 0.72
C GLY A 65 17.93 -14.07 -0.06
N MET A 66 17.97 -14.15 -1.40
CA MET A 66 17.44 -13.11 -2.30
C MET A 66 15.99 -12.71 -1.97
N GLU A 67 15.12 -13.70 -1.76
CA GLU A 67 13.70 -13.46 -1.46
C GLU A 67 13.52 -12.74 -0.11
N ASN A 68 14.23 -13.18 0.92
CA ASN A 68 14.20 -12.55 2.24
C ASN A 68 14.78 -11.13 2.21
N ALA A 69 15.83 -10.89 1.43
CA ALA A 69 16.41 -9.56 1.28
C ALA A 69 15.44 -8.59 0.57
N ARG A 70 14.78 -9.05 -0.50
CA ARG A 70 13.71 -8.27 -1.17
C ARG A 70 12.54 -8.00 -0.22
N MET A 71 12.09 -9.01 0.53
CA MET A 71 11.02 -8.86 1.52
C MET A 71 11.39 -7.83 2.58
N LEU A 72 12.63 -7.85 3.07
CA LEU A 72 13.10 -6.92 4.09
C LEU A 72 13.07 -5.47 3.57
N LEU A 73 13.52 -5.23 2.34
CA LEU A 73 13.48 -3.90 1.73
C LEU A 73 12.04 -3.41 1.49
N MET A 74 11.16 -4.28 0.99
CA MET A 74 9.74 -3.96 0.80
C MET A 74 9.05 -3.67 2.14
N TYR A 75 9.37 -4.46 3.16
CA TYR A 75 8.84 -4.27 4.51
C TYR A 75 9.33 -2.96 5.12
N ALA A 76 10.63 -2.64 5.01
CA ALA A 76 11.19 -1.39 5.50
C ALA A 76 10.52 -0.17 4.87
N PHE A 77 10.21 -0.24 3.57
CA PHE A 77 9.45 0.79 2.88
C PHE A 77 8.04 0.98 3.46
N ALA A 78 7.29 -0.11 3.65
CA ALA A 78 5.94 -0.04 4.22
C ALA A 78 5.93 0.36 5.71
N ALA A 79 6.95 -0.05 6.46
CA ALA A 79 7.09 0.21 7.89
C ALA A 79 7.16 1.71 8.21
N GLU A 80 7.65 2.55 7.29
CA GLU A 80 7.62 4.02 7.43
C GLU A 80 6.21 4.55 7.74
N ILE A 81 5.18 3.93 7.17
CA ILE A 81 3.78 4.31 7.37
C ILE A 81 3.17 3.55 8.54
N VAL A 82 3.40 2.24 8.63
CA VAL A 82 2.84 1.39 9.71
C VAL A 82 3.25 1.92 11.09
N ASN A 83 4.50 2.35 11.23
CA ASN A 83 5.02 2.86 12.51
C ASN A 83 4.36 4.18 12.97
N ARG A 84 3.69 4.92 12.08
CA ARG A 84 2.97 6.16 12.43
C ARG A 84 1.62 5.90 13.10
N ILE A 85 1.10 4.67 13.03
CA ILE A 85 -0.17 4.30 13.66
C ILE A 85 0.00 4.37 15.18
N SER A 86 -0.69 5.30 15.85
CA SER A 86 -0.55 5.51 17.30
C SER A 86 -1.19 4.40 18.14
N ILE A 87 -2.26 3.78 17.64
CA ILE A 87 -3.01 2.72 18.34
C ILE A 87 -2.23 1.40 18.23
N PRO A 88 -1.70 0.84 19.35
CA PRO A 88 -0.81 -0.32 19.30
C PRO A 88 -1.45 -1.57 18.68
N GLN A 89 -2.70 -1.86 19.05
CA GLN A 89 -3.43 -3.03 18.56
C GLN A 89 -3.67 -2.95 17.05
N LEU A 90 -3.99 -1.75 16.56
CA LEU A 90 -4.14 -1.51 15.13
C LEU A 90 -2.81 -1.66 14.39
N ARG A 91 -1.72 -1.11 14.95
CA ARG A 91 -0.38 -1.23 14.39
C ARG A 91 0.02 -2.70 14.22
N ILE A 92 -0.16 -3.51 15.26
CA ILE A 92 0.14 -4.95 15.22
C ILE A 92 -0.67 -5.65 14.13
N ARG A 93 -1.98 -5.37 14.05
CA ARG A 93 -2.84 -5.97 13.03
C ARG A 93 -2.43 -5.57 11.62
N ILE A 94 -2.13 -4.30 11.38
CA ILE A 94 -1.71 -3.83 10.05
C ILE A 94 -0.33 -4.37 9.68
N ASP A 95 0.60 -4.45 10.62
CA ASP A 95 1.93 -5.03 10.41
C ASP A 95 1.85 -6.50 9.95
N ASP A 96 0.99 -7.30 10.59
CA ASP A 96 0.72 -8.68 10.19
C ASP A 96 0.13 -8.77 8.77
N LEU A 97 -0.85 -7.93 8.45
CA LEU A 97 -1.44 -7.88 7.10
C LEU A 97 -0.42 -7.47 6.04
N VAL A 98 0.46 -6.51 6.32
CA VAL A 98 1.54 -6.11 5.41
C VAL A 98 2.48 -7.28 5.18
N LYS A 99 2.93 -7.96 6.24
CA LYS A 99 3.81 -9.13 6.13
C LYS A 99 3.19 -10.25 5.30
N LYS A 100 1.93 -10.60 5.55
CA LYS A 100 1.19 -11.61 4.76
C LYS A 100 1.09 -11.21 3.29
N ARG A 101 0.84 -9.93 3.00
CA ARG A 101 0.74 -9.43 1.62
C ARG A 101 2.06 -9.58 0.89
N LEU A 102 3.16 -9.23 1.53
CA LEU A 102 4.51 -9.33 0.95
C LEU A 102 4.96 -10.78 0.73
N ARG A 103 4.47 -11.74 1.53
CA ARG A 103 4.70 -13.18 1.31
C ARG A 103 3.78 -13.80 0.26
N GLY A 104 2.80 -13.05 -0.25
CA GLY A 104 1.79 -13.58 -1.18
C GLY A 104 0.73 -14.44 -0.50
N GLU A 105 0.65 -14.40 0.83
CA GLU A 105 -0.31 -15.16 1.64
C GLU A 105 -1.69 -14.49 1.70
N LEU A 106 -1.80 -13.25 1.21
CA LEU A 106 -3.09 -12.53 1.12
C LEU A 106 -3.75 -12.74 -0.25
N SER A 107 -4.77 -13.59 -0.29
CA SER A 107 -5.72 -13.74 -1.39
C SER A 107 -6.88 -12.74 -1.25
N ILE A 108 -7.48 -12.38 -2.39
CA ILE A 108 -8.70 -11.54 -2.46
C ILE A 108 -9.84 -12.08 -1.58
N CYS A 109 -9.80 -13.35 -1.20
CA CYS A 109 -10.86 -14.05 -0.48
C CYS A 109 -10.53 -14.38 0.99
N ASP A 110 -9.41 -13.93 1.55
CA ASP A 110 -8.95 -14.39 2.88
C ASP A 110 -9.79 -13.92 4.07
N GLN A 111 -10.63 -12.91 3.87
CA GLN A 111 -11.63 -12.46 4.84
C GLN A 111 -13.04 -12.44 4.25
N CYS A 112 -13.24 -13.13 3.12
CA CYS A 112 -14.55 -13.20 2.49
C CYS A 112 -15.48 -14.10 3.32
N VAL A 113 -16.64 -13.57 3.71
CA VAL A 113 -17.71 -14.31 4.42
C VAL A 113 -18.16 -15.54 3.60
N LEU A 114 -17.97 -15.51 2.28
CA LEU A 114 -18.32 -16.58 1.35
C LEU A 114 -17.26 -17.71 1.27
N HIS A 115 -16.14 -17.60 1.99
CA HIS A 115 -15.06 -18.61 2.07
C HIS A 115 -14.73 -19.28 0.71
N CYS A 116 -14.50 -18.48 -0.33
CA CYS A 116 -14.29 -18.96 -1.71
C CYS A 116 -12.95 -19.70 -1.95
N ASN A 117 -12.29 -20.19 -0.89
CA ASN A 117 -10.98 -20.85 -0.96
C ASN A 117 -11.06 -22.38 -1.10
N ALA A 118 -12.26 -22.96 -1.22
CA ALA A 118 -12.40 -24.36 -1.63
C ALA A 118 -12.26 -24.44 -3.15
N ARG A 119 -11.18 -25.07 -3.63
CA ARG A 119 -10.85 -25.17 -5.07
C ARG A 119 -11.87 -25.93 -5.92
N GLU A 120 -12.95 -26.47 -5.34
CA GLU A 120 -14.06 -27.10 -6.06
C GLU A 120 -15.37 -26.90 -5.28
N GLN A 121 -16.10 -25.82 -5.53
CA GLN A 121 -17.55 -25.81 -5.29
C GLN A 121 -18.21 -24.84 -6.26
N LYS A 122 -18.82 -25.39 -7.32
CA LYS A 122 -19.78 -24.64 -8.14
C LYS A 122 -20.96 -24.29 -7.24
N VAL A 123 -21.04 -23.03 -6.81
CA VAL A 123 -22.23 -22.51 -6.13
C VAL A 123 -23.33 -22.42 -7.19
N ALA A 124 -24.24 -23.39 -7.19
CA ALA A 124 -25.46 -23.31 -7.97
C ALA A 124 -26.41 -22.36 -7.25
N PHE A 125 -26.64 -21.18 -7.82
CA PHE A 125 -27.71 -20.30 -7.37
C PHE A 125 -29.00 -20.78 -8.04
N GLU A 126 -29.86 -21.47 -7.30
CA GLU A 126 -31.26 -21.62 -7.70
C GLU A 126 -31.97 -20.29 -7.43
N ILE A 127 -32.11 -19.49 -8.49
CA ILE A 127 -32.95 -18.30 -8.45
C ILE A 127 -34.39 -18.78 -8.64
N ASP A 128 -35.18 -18.69 -7.56
CA ASP A 128 -36.62 -18.90 -7.62
C ASP A 128 -37.29 -17.74 -8.38
N LEU A 129 -37.54 -17.98 -9.67
CA LEU A 129 -38.18 -17.05 -10.58
C LEU A 129 -39.68 -16.86 -10.30
N SER A 130 -40.27 -17.51 -9.30
CA SER A 130 -41.68 -17.30 -8.93
C SER A 130 -41.94 -15.97 -8.21
N ARG A 131 -40.90 -15.18 -7.93
CA ARG A 131 -40.99 -13.86 -7.28
C ARG A 131 -40.47 -12.69 -8.13
N ILE A 132 -40.41 -12.86 -9.45
CA ILE A 132 -40.35 -11.75 -10.42
C ILE A 132 -41.70 -11.63 -11.09
#